data_AF-A0A367LZH6-F1
#
_entry.id   AF-A0A367LZH6-F1
#
_cell.length_a   1.000
_cell.length_b   1.000
_cell.length_c   1.000
_cell.angle_alpha   90.00
_cell.angle_beta   90.00
_cell.angle_gamma   90.00
#
_symmetry.space_group_name_H-M   'P 1'
#
loop_
_entity.id
_entity.type
_entity.pdbx_description
1 polymer ?
#
loop_
_entity_poly.entity_id
_entity_poly.type
_entity_poly.pdbx_seq_one_letter_code
_entity_poly.pdbx_strand_id
1 'polypeptide(L)'
;GSGILGVNQGAGLGNQQINAFRLSVSNGPESLDDSVLAQSVALTKVSGSATPVPGGRSVSTDDRAFAGSSGVVQVNQSAGVGNQSMNTLSVRVME
;
A
#
# COMPACT_ATOMS: atom_id res chain seq x y z
N GLY A 1 -3.75 -5.11 17.92
CA GLY A 1 -5.05 -5.64 17.42
C GLY A 1 -4.83 -7.00 16.76
N SER A 2 -5.88 -7.83 16.63
CA SER A 2 -5.78 -9.14 15.99
C SER A 2 -6.43 -9.12 14.61
N GLY A 3 -5.72 -9.52 13.56
CA GLY A 3 -6.26 -9.57 12.20
C GLY A 3 -5.30 -8.99 11.15
N ILE A 4 -5.87 -8.34 10.13
CA ILE A 4 -5.12 -7.72 9.03
C ILE A 4 -5.28 -6.20 9.14
N LEU A 5 -4.16 -5.48 9.20
CA LEU A 5 -4.11 -4.02 9.24
C LEU A 5 -3.36 -3.50 8.00
N GLY A 6 -4.01 -2.64 7.22
CA GLY A 6 -3.38 -1.96 6.09
C GLY A 6 -3.28 -0.45 6.33
N VAL A 7 -2.09 0.13 6.16
CA VAL A 7 -1.85 1.58 6.27
C VAL A 7 -1.21 2.10 4.97
N ASN A 8 -1.81 3.13 4.39
CA ASN A 8 -1.23 3.89 3.29
C ASN A 8 -0.98 5.32 3.79
N GLN A 9 0.29 5.68 3.97
CA GLN A 9 0.71 6.99 4.45
C GLN A 9 1.45 7.73 3.34
N GLY A 10 0.90 8.88 2.94
CA GLY A 10 1.38 9.68 1.83
C GLY A 10 1.66 11.14 2.22
N ALA A 11 2.73 11.73 1.69
CA ALA A 11 2.92 13.18 1.69
C ALA A 11 3.26 13.71 0.29
N GLY A 12 2.70 14.85 -0.09
CA GLY A 12 2.87 15.43 -1.43
C GLY A 12 1.69 15.15 -2.36
N LEU A 13 1.92 15.10 -3.67
CA LEU A 13 0.86 15.16 -4.68
C LEU A 13 0.79 13.90 -5.54
N GLY A 14 -0.40 13.35 -5.72
CA GLY A 14 -0.63 12.25 -6.65
C GLY A 14 0.05 10.94 -6.27
N ASN A 15 0.28 10.69 -4.98
CA ASN A 15 0.73 9.38 -4.52
C ASN A 15 -0.43 8.37 -4.60
N GLN A 16 -0.17 7.21 -5.19
CA GLN A 16 -1.09 6.09 -5.27
C GLN A 16 -0.53 4.94 -4.45
N GLN A 17 -1.32 4.41 -3.54
CA GLN A 17 -0.85 3.40 -2.59
C GLN A 17 -1.91 2.32 -2.42
N ILE A 18 -1.51 1.05 -2.49
CA ILE A 18 -2.43 -0.10 -2.34
C ILE A 18 -1.83 -1.12 -1.38
N ASN A 19 -2.60 -1.49 -0.35
CA ASN A 19 -2.37 -2.69 0.44
C ASN A 19 -3.40 -3.74 0.01
N ALA A 20 -2.95 -4.86 -0.53
CA ALA A 20 -3.80 -5.97 -0.92
C ALA A 20 -3.45 -7.22 -0.11
N PHE A 21 -4.45 -7.83 0.51
CA PHE A 21 -4.32 -9.12 1.17
C PHE A 21 -5.24 -10.14 0.51
N ARG A 22 -4.72 -11.33 0.26
CA ARG A 22 -5.49 -12.46 -0.27
C ARG A 22 -5.20 -13.72 0.52
N LEU A 23 -6.25 -14.50 0.75
CA LEU A 23 -6.19 -15.83 1.33
C LEU A 23 -6.97 -16.77 0.43
N SER A 24 -6.33 -17.83 -0.05
CA SER A 24 -6.94 -18.87 -0.86
C SER A 24 -6.72 -20.25 -0.25
N VAL A 25 -7.74 -21.10 -0.32
CA VAL A 25 -7.65 -22.52 0.04
C VAL A 25 -7.96 -23.30 -1.24
N SER A 26 -6.93 -23.83 -1.89
CA SER A 26 -7.05 -24.42 -3.24
C SER A 26 -5.81 -25.22 -3.63
N ASN A 27 -6.03 -26.35 -4.30
CA ASN A 27 -5.00 -27.17 -4.95
C ASN A 27 -4.71 -26.72 -6.41
N GLY A 28 -5.43 -25.72 -6.92
CA GLY A 28 -5.33 -25.23 -8.30
C GLY A 28 -4.49 -23.94 -8.47
N PRO A 29 -4.27 -23.49 -9.72
CA PRO A 29 -3.59 -22.21 -10.01
C PRO A 29 -4.36 -21.03 -9.42
N GLU A 30 -3.64 -20.04 -8.92
CA GLU A 30 -4.23 -18.83 -8.36
C GLU A 30 -4.28 -17.73 -9.41
N SER A 31 -5.46 -17.14 -9.60
CA SER A 31 -5.64 -15.97 -10.46
C SER A 31 -5.22 -14.72 -9.69
N LEU A 32 -4.27 -13.96 -10.24
CA LEU A 32 -4.02 -12.60 -9.80
C LEU A 32 -5.14 -11.73 -10.36
N ASP A 33 -5.86 -11.04 -9.49
CA ASP A 33 -6.93 -10.13 -9.93
C ASP A 33 -6.27 -8.84 -10.41
N ASP A 34 -6.42 -8.60 -11.71
CA ASP A 34 -5.89 -7.47 -12.45
C ASP A 34 -6.41 -6.13 -11.93
N SER A 35 -7.47 -6.09 -11.11
CA SER A 35 -7.97 -4.86 -10.51
C SER A 35 -6.90 -4.12 -9.69
N VAL A 36 -6.06 -4.88 -8.98
CA VAL A 36 -4.97 -4.33 -8.16
C VAL A 36 -3.84 -3.81 -9.04
N LEU A 37 -3.55 -4.51 -10.14
CA LEU A 37 -2.59 -4.07 -11.14
C LEU A 37 -3.11 -2.85 -11.91
N ALA A 38 -4.37 -2.83 -12.32
CA ALA A 38 -5.03 -1.73 -13.04
C ALA A 38 -5.04 -0.43 -12.24
N GLN A 39 -5.24 -0.52 -10.91
CA GLN A 39 -5.13 0.64 -10.03
C GLN A 39 -3.69 1.17 -9.91
N SER A 40 -2.67 0.34 -10.10
CA SER A 40 -1.27 0.79 -10.15
C SER A 40 -0.89 1.47 -11.47
N VAL A 41 -1.60 1.16 -12.57
CA VAL A 41 -1.30 1.69 -13.92
C VAL A 41 -2.12 2.94 -14.25
N ALA A 42 -3.10 3.32 -13.42
CA ALA A 42 -3.87 4.54 -13.60
C ALA A 42 -2.93 5.76 -13.59
N LEU A 43 -2.55 6.27 -14.76
CA LEU A 43 -1.73 7.48 -14.88
C LEU A 43 -2.47 8.65 -14.21
N THR A 44 -2.06 9.01 -13.00
CA THR A 44 -2.42 10.32 -12.46
C THR A 44 -1.55 11.32 -13.17
N LYS A 45 -2.15 12.02 -14.14
CA LYS A 45 -1.54 13.17 -14.79
C LYS A 45 -1.42 14.28 -13.72
N VAL A 46 -0.32 14.27 -12.97
CA VAL A 46 0.00 15.35 -12.03
C VAL A 46 0.35 16.58 -12.87
N SER A 47 -0.68 17.35 -13.23
CA SER A 47 -0.52 18.62 -13.93
C SER A 47 -0.20 19.69 -12.89
N GLY A 48 1.08 19.99 -12.70
CA GLY A 48 1.54 21.07 -11.82
C GLY A 48 2.95 20.82 -11.33
N SER A 49 3.83 21.83 -11.44
CA SER A 49 5.10 21.78 -10.72
C SER A 49 4.76 21.72 -9.24
N ALA A 50 5.33 20.73 -8.55
CA ALA A 50 5.00 20.50 -7.16
C ALA A 50 5.66 21.60 -6.33
N THR A 51 4.90 22.68 -6.09
CA THR A 51 5.37 23.85 -5.34
C THR A 51 6.05 23.37 -4.05
N PRO A 52 7.27 23.86 -3.76
CA PRO A 52 7.92 23.54 -2.49
C PRO A 52 7.01 24.00 -1.36
N VAL A 53 6.52 23.05 -0.55
CA VAL A 53 5.72 23.36 0.63
C VAL A 53 6.69 23.60 1.78
N PRO A 54 6.59 24.73 2.51
CA PRO A 54 7.35 24.95 3.73
C PRO A 54 7.09 23.79 4.72
N GLY A 55 8.15 23.14 5.20
CA GLY A 55 8.06 21.95 6.06
C GLY A 55 8.34 20.60 5.37
N GLY A 56 8.50 20.58 4.04
CA GLY A 56 8.87 19.38 3.28
C GLY A 56 7.75 18.36 3.10
N ARG A 57 8.03 17.27 2.36
CA ARG A 57 7.14 16.11 2.23
C ARG A 57 7.74 15.01 3.09
N SER A 58 7.18 14.79 4.27
CA SER A 58 7.66 13.78 5.20
C SER A 58 6.51 12.92 5.67
N VAL A 59 6.80 11.65 5.87
CA VAL A 59 5.91 10.64 6.44
C VAL A 59 6.73 9.90 7.48
N SER A 60 6.13 9.61 8.63
CA SER A 60 6.78 8.91 9.74
C SER A 60 5.78 7.97 10.37
N THR A 61 6.28 6.78 10.73
CA THR A 61 5.57 5.79 11.53
C THR A 61 6.37 5.63 12.82
N ASP A 62 5.69 5.75 13.96
CA ASP A 62 6.32 5.58 15.29
C ASP A 62 6.81 4.13 15.50
N ASP A 63 7.89 3.97 16.27
CA ASP A 63 8.49 2.66 16.58
C ASP A 63 7.51 1.68 17.26
N ARG A 64 6.43 2.20 17.87
CA ARG A 64 5.38 1.42 18.53
C ARG A 64 4.03 1.52 17.83
N ALA A 65 3.94 2.10 16.63
CA ALA A 65 2.67 2.29 15.90
C ALA A 65 1.85 1.00 15.73
N PHE A 66 2.51 -0.16 15.71
CA PHE A 66 1.88 -1.48 15.59
C PHE A 66 2.19 -2.42 16.75
N ALA A 67 2.77 -1.92 17.86
CA ALA A 67 3.06 -2.74 19.01
C ALA A 67 1.79 -3.44 19.53
N GLY A 68 1.88 -4.74 19.83
CA GLY A 68 0.72 -5.55 20.22
C GLY A 68 -0.23 -5.91 19.07
N SER A 69 0.20 -5.76 17.82
CA SER A 69 -0.50 -6.33 16.66
C SER A 69 -0.19 -7.82 16.53
N SER A 70 -1.20 -8.61 16.18
CA SER A 70 -1.13 -10.05 15.95
C SER A 70 -1.85 -10.36 14.64
N GLY A 71 -1.18 -11.01 13.70
CA GLY A 71 -1.67 -11.19 12.33
C GLY A 71 -0.80 -10.45 11.32
N VAL A 72 -1.40 -9.82 10.31
CA VAL A 72 -0.69 -9.18 9.19
C VAL A 72 -0.78 -7.66 9.32
N VAL A 73 0.36 -6.98 9.17
CA VAL A 73 0.42 -5.52 9.03
C VAL A 73 1.07 -5.17 7.69
N GLN A 74 0.34 -4.47 6.83
CA GLN A 74 0.84 -3.96 5.55
C GLN A 74 0.92 -2.43 5.62
N VAL A 75 2.07 -1.88 5.24
CA VAL A 75 2.31 -0.44 5.22
C VAL A 75 2.87 -0.04 3.87
N ASN A 76 2.30 1.00 3.27
CA ASN A 76 2.94 1.79 2.23
C ASN A 76 3.17 3.18 2.76
N GLN A 77 4.42 3.62 2.78
CA GLN A 77 4.82 4.93 3.28
C GLN A 77 5.61 5.66 2.20
N SER A 78 5.09 6.78 1.71
CA SER A 78 5.70 7.48 0.57
C SER A 78 5.52 8.99 0.63
N ALA A 79 6.60 9.73 0.44
CA ALA A 79 6.59 11.18 0.32
C ALA A 79 7.16 11.60 -1.04
N GLY A 80 6.50 12.51 -1.74
CA GLY A 80 6.92 12.89 -3.09
C GLY A 80 5.77 13.28 -4.00
N VAL A 81 5.97 13.07 -5.30
CA VAL A 81 5.00 13.44 -6.33
C VAL A 81 4.89 12.27 -7.29
N GLY A 82 3.67 11.77 -7.50
CA GLY A 82 3.42 10.68 -8.43
C GLY A 82 3.97 9.33 -7.98
N ASN A 83 4.20 9.12 -6.67
CA ASN A 83 4.69 7.84 -6.19
C ASN A 83 3.60 6.78 -6.32
N GLN A 84 3.90 5.63 -6.93
CA GLN A 84 2.99 4.50 -7.03
C GLN A 84 3.57 3.33 -6.22
N SER A 85 2.94 2.97 -5.11
CA SER A 85 3.40 1.91 -4.21
C SER A 85 2.34 0.85 -4.01
N MET A 86 2.73 -0.42 -4.09
CA MET A 86 1.84 -1.55 -3.91
C MET A 86 2.48 -2.56 -2.97
N ASN A 87 1.74 -2.94 -1.93
CA ASN A 87 2.11 -3.96 -0.97
C ASN A 87 1.04 -5.04 -1.05
N THR A 88 1.38 -6.19 -1.62
CA THR A 88 0.46 -7.31 -1.80
C THR A 88 0.98 -8.53 -1.05
N LEU A 89 0.13 -9.11 -0.21
CA LEU A 89 0.36 -10.39 0.43
C LEU A 89 -0.71 -11.37 -0.07
N SER A 90 -0.27 -12.47 -0.67
CA SER A 90 -1.15 -13.61 -0.91
C SER A 90 -0.71 -14.80 -0.08
N VAL A 91 -1.67 -15.45 0.55
CA VAL A 91 -1.51 -16.66 1.33
C VAL A 91 -2.33 -17.76 0.67
N ARG A 92 -1.69 -18.90 0.40
CA ARG A 92 -2.37 -20.09 -0.08
C ARG A 92 -2.22 -21.21 0.95
N VAL A 93 -3.34 -21.86 1.22
CA VAL A 93 -3.39 -23.11 1.97
C VAL A 93 -3.72 -24.22 0.99
N MET A 94 -2.86 -25.23 0.92
CA MET A 94 -3.08 -26.46 0.15
C MET A 94 -3.47 -27.57 1.14
N GLU A 95 -4.48 -28.37 0.79
CA GLU A 95 -4.80 -29.61 1.50
C GLU A 95 -4.08 -30.81 0.87
#